data_AF-A0A9P0MD27-F1
#
_entry.id   AF-A0A9P0MD27-F1
#
_cell.length_a   1.000
_cell.length_b   1.000
_cell.length_c   1.000
_cell.angle_alpha   90.00
_cell.angle_beta   90.00
_cell.angle_gamma   90.00
#
_symmetry.space_group_name_H-M   'P 1'
#
loop_
_entity.id
_entity.type
_entity.pdbx_description
1 polymer ?
#
loop_
_entity_poly.entity_id
_entity_poly.type
_entity_poly.pdbx_seq_one_letter_code
_entity_poly.pdbx_strand_id
1 'polypeptide(L)'
;MVESRIIIRNCVINLTNILLEEVEEILEEERNPKKRIWCREWLTRRESQGASTNLIRELRFEDPKEYRMMLRMTAEKFDYLLGLITPLIQRENTIMRDAIKPETMLEVTLNYLATGNNYRTLSHLFRVSKSAISIMIPIVCQAVYDCLKDFVKVCE
;
A
#
# COMPACT_ATOMS: atom_id res chain seq x y z
N MET A 1 40.23 -24.11 -14.98
CA MET A 1 39.88 -24.53 -13.61
C MET A 1 40.43 -23.61 -12.52
N VAL A 2 41.69 -23.16 -12.57
CA VAL A 2 42.29 -22.28 -11.55
C VAL A 2 41.67 -20.88 -11.55
N GLU A 3 41.49 -20.30 -12.73
CA GLU A 3 40.92 -18.96 -12.93
C GLU A 3 39.48 -18.84 -12.43
N SER A 4 38.64 -19.84 -12.69
CA SER A 4 37.27 -19.92 -12.16
C SER A 4 37.22 -19.96 -10.63
N ARG A 5 38.19 -20.61 -9.96
CA ARG A 5 38.28 -20.62 -8.49
C ARG A 5 38.68 -19.26 -7.92
N ILE A 6 39.53 -18.52 -8.63
CA ILE A 6 39.93 -17.16 -8.24
C ILE A 6 38.73 -16.21 -8.34
N ILE A 7 37.94 -16.30 -9.41
CA ILE A 7 36.73 -15.50 -9.60
C ILE A 7 35.72 -15.78 -8.49
N ILE A 8 35.42 -17.06 -8.21
CA ILE A 8 34.49 -17.45 -7.14
C ILE A 8 35.00 -16.94 -5.78
N ARG A 9 36.30 -17.10 -5.48
CA ARG A 9 36.90 -16.60 -4.25
C ARG A 9 36.73 -15.09 -4.11
N ASN A 10 36.97 -14.32 -5.17
CA ASN A 10 36.82 -12.87 -5.15
C ASN A 10 35.35 -12.45 -4.99
N CYS A 11 34.41 -13.14 -5.65
CA CYS A 11 32.98 -12.93 -5.44
C CYS A 11 32.58 -13.18 -3.99
N VAL A 12 33.04 -14.29 -3.40
CA VAL A 12 32.76 -14.61 -1.99
C VAL A 12 33.32 -13.54 -1.07
N ILE A 13 34.58 -13.11 -1.29
CA ILE A 13 35.19 -12.04 -0.49
C ILE A 13 34.38 -10.74 -0.58
N ASN A 14 33.97 -10.33 -1.79
CA ASN A 14 33.19 -9.12 -1.98
C ASN A 14 31.80 -9.24 -1.34
N LEU A 15 31.12 -10.37 -1.49
CA LEU A 15 29.85 -10.66 -0.82
C LEU A 15 30.01 -10.63 0.71
N THR A 16 31.08 -11.23 1.26
CA THR A 16 31.31 -11.18 2.70
C THR A 16 31.58 -9.78 3.20
N ASN A 17 32.27 -8.93 2.44
CA ASN A 17 32.49 -7.54 2.82
C ASN A 17 31.18 -6.74 2.82
N ILE A 18 30.35 -6.89 1.78
CA ILE A 18 29.03 -6.24 1.72
C ILE A 18 28.14 -6.70 2.89
N LEU A 19 28.14 -8.00 3.20
CA LEU A 19 27.37 -8.52 4.33
C LEU A 19 27.94 -8.06 5.68
N LEU A 20 29.25 -7.91 5.81
CA LEU A 20 29.88 -7.37 7.01
C LEU A 20 29.47 -5.91 7.21
N GLU A 21 29.50 -5.09 6.17
CA GLU A 21 29.03 -3.69 6.21
C GLU A 21 27.55 -3.61 6.65
N GLU A 22 26.66 -4.42 6.06
CA GLU A 22 25.24 -4.47 6.46
C GLU A 22 25.08 -4.91 7.93
N VAL A 23 25.86 -5.88 8.39
CA VAL A 23 25.81 -6.35 9.80
C VAL A 23 26.33 -5.27 10.75
N GLU A 24 27.40 -4.56 10.40
CA GLU A 24 27.91 -3.43 11.19
C GLU A 24 26.85 -2.33 11.32
N GLU A 25 26.15 -1.98 10.24
CA GLU A 25 25.04 -1.02 10.29
C GLU A 25 23.90 -1.48 11.22
N ILE A 26 23.50 -2.75 11.15
CA ILE A 26 22.47 -3.31 12.03
C ILE A 26 22.89 -3.22 13.51
N LEU A 27 24.14 -3.57 13.82
CA LEU A 27 24.68 -3.51 15.19
C LEU A 27 24.76 -2.07 15.72
N GLU A 28 25.09 -1.10 14.86
CA GLU A 28 25.06 0.32 15.22
C GLU A 28 23.64 0.81 15.52
N GLU A 29 22.64 0.38 14.74
CA GLU A 29 21.24 0.72 14.98
C GLU A 29 20.71 0.16 16.32
N GLU A 30 21.12 -1.06 16.70
CA GLU A 30 20.77 -1.66 18.00
C GLU A 30 21.42 -0.91 19.16
N ARG A 31 22.68 -0.50 19.00
CA ARG A 31 23.44 0.23 20.04
C ARG A 31 22.92 1.65 20.26
N ASN A 32 22.37 2.28 19.23
CA ASN A 32 21.84 3.64 19.32
C ASN A 32 20.39 3.72 18.82
N PRO A 33 19.41 3.28 19.64
CA PRO A 33 18.03 3.16 19.20
C PRO A 33 17.50 4.53 18.79
N LYS A 34 17.14 4.65 17.52
CA LYS A 34 16.58 5.87 16.95
C LYS A 34 15.32 6.25 17.72
N LYS A 35 15.18 7.55 18.02
CA LYS A 35 13.99 8.11 18.68
C LYS A 35 12.73 7.70 17.91
N ARG A 36 11.61 7.51 18.62
CA ARG A 36 10.31 7.18 18.01
C ARG A 36 9.96 8.18 16.91
N ILE A 37 9.94 7.70 15.67
CA ILE A 37 9.50 8.48 14.51
C ILE A 37 7.97 8.37 14.44
N TRP A 38 7.28 9.50 14.62
CA TRP A 38 5.81 9.54 14.52
C TRP A 38 5.32 9.15 13.12
N CYS A 39 5.99 9.63 12.07
CA CYS A 39 5.71 9.24 10.70
C CYS A 39 6.97 9.29 9.84
N ARG A 40 7.17 8.27 8.99
CA ARG A 40 8.21 8.27 7.97
C ARG A 40 7.91 9.35 6.93
N GLU A 41 8.91 10.12 6.50
CA GLU A 41 8.73 11.22 5.55
C GLU A 41 8.14 10.78 4.20
N TRP A 42 8.52 9.60 3.71
CA TRP A 42 7.99 9.12 2.43
C TRP A 42 6.47 8.84 2.47
N LEU A 43 5.89 8.64 3.66
CA LEU A 43 4.43 8.49 3.85
C LEU A 43 3.69 9.84 3.85
N THR A 44 4.39 10.97 4.05
CA THR A 44 3.75 12.30 4.00
C THR A 44 3.49 12.73 2.56
N ARG A 45 4.27 12.22 1.60
CA ARG A 45 4.12 12.46 0.16
C ARG A 45 2.96 11.69 -0.49
N ARG A 46 1.90 11.37 0.26
CA ARG A 46 0.77 10.59 -0.25
C ARG A 46 0.04 11.29 -1.40
N GLU A 47 -0.29 12.57 -1.22
CA GLU A 47 -1.05 13.33 -2.21
C GLU A 47 -0.26 13.60 -3.51
N SER A 48 1.08 13.61 -3.44
CA SER A 48 1.93 13.85 -4.61
C SER A 48 2.43 12.56 -5.25
N GLN A 49 2.62 11.49 -4.48
CA GLN A 49 3.37 10.30 -4.93
C GLN A 49 2.67 8.97 -4.61
N GLY A 50 1.44 8.99 -4.08
CA GLY A 50 0.65 7.79 -3.85
C GLY A 50 0.00 7.29 -5.15
N ALA A 51 -0.25 5.98 -5.24
CA ALA A 51 -0.87 5.38 -6.43
C ALA A 51 -2.24 5.98 -6.78
N SER A 52 -3.03 6.36 -5.77
CA SER A 52 -4.35 7.00 -5.94
C SER A 52 -4.29 8.24 -6.84
N THR A 53 -3.33 9.13 -6.59
CA THR A 53 -3.20 10.39 -7.33
C THR A 53 -2.38 10.26 -8.62
N ASN A 54 -1.63 9.15 -8.77
CA ASN A 54 -0.73 8.88 -9.89
C ASN A 54 -1.25 7.68 -10.69
N LEU A 55 -0.61 6.51 -10.57
CA LEU A 55 -0.89 5.33 -11.39
C LEU A 55 -2.39 5.00 -11.56
N ILE A 56 -3.18 4.98 -10.49
CA ILE A 56 -4.61 4.63 -10.60
C ILE A 56 -5.38 5.67 -11.42
N ARG A 57 -5.04 6.95 -11.24
CA ARG A 57 -5.61 8.05 -12.03
C ARG A 57 -5.21 7.95 -13.50
N GLU A 58 -3.95 7.65 -13.78
CA GLU A 58 -3.46 7.41 -15.16
C GLU A 58 -4.23 6.25 -15.79
N LEU A 59 -4.29 5.08 -15.13
CA LEU A 59 -5.03 3.91 -15.60
C LEU A 59 -6.52 4.23 -15.82
N ARG A 60 -7.13 5.04 -14.95
CA ARG A 60 -8.54 5.43 -15.09
C ARG A 60 -8.83 6.12 -16.42
N PHE A 61 -7.92 6.95 -16.92
CA PHE A 61 -8.12 7.76 -18.13
C PHE A 61 -7.44 7.19 -19.38
N GLU A 62 -6.33 6.49 -19.22
CA GLU A 62 -5.50 6.00 -20.32
C GLU A 62 -5.72 4.52 -20.62
N ASP A 63 -5.94 3.67 -19.61
CA ASP A 63 -6.17 2.23 -19.78
C ASP A 63 -7.26 1.67 -18.85
N PRO A 64 -8.54 1.80 -19.25
CA PRO A 64 -9.67 1.27 -18.48
C PRO A 64 -9.62 -0.26 -18.26
N LYS A 65 -8.90 -1.01 -19.09
CA LYS A 65 -8.77 -2.47 -18.94
C LYS A 65 -7.87 -2.78 -17.75
N GLU A 66 -6.71 -2.15 -17.67
CA GLU A 66 -5.79 -2.31 -16.55
C GLU A 66 -6.37 -1.73 -15.25
N TYR A 67 -7.09 -0.61 -15.30
CA TYR A 67 -7.87 -0.10 -14.15
C TYR A 67 -8.82 -1.18 -13.61
N ARG A 68 -9.57 -1.83 -14.51
CA ARG A 68 -10.49 -2.90 -14.15
C ARG A 68 -9.77 -4.14 -13.63
N MET A 69 -8.58 -4.47 -14.13
CA MET A 69 -7.80 -5.58 -13.57
C MET A 69 -7.34 -5.27 -12.15
N MET A 70 -6.88 -4.04 -11.90
CA MET A 70 -6.35 -3.59 -10.62
C MET A 70 -7.42 -3.50 -9.52
N LEU A 71 -8.63 -3.05 -9.84
CA LEU A 71 -9.72 -2.82 -8.86
C LEU A 71 -10.92 -3.76 -9.01
N ARG A 72 -10.93 -4.64 -10.03
CA ARG A 72 -12.02 -5.56 -10.39
C ARG A 72 -13.36 -4.87 -10.72
N MET A 73 -13.35 -3.58 -11.00
CA MET A 73 -14.53 -2.80 -11.39
C MET A 73 -14.18 -1.70 -12.38
N THR A 74 -15.19 -1.21 -13.12
CA THR A 74 -15.00 -0.05 -14.01
C THR A 74 -15.02 1.24 -13.19
N ALA A 75 -14.52 2.34 -13.78
CA ALA A 75 -14.46 3.64 -13.12
C ALA A 75 -15.86 4.13 -12.70
N GLU A 76 -16.88 3.92 -13.53
CA GLU A 76 -18.25 4.36 -13.24
C GLU A 76 -18.86 3.61 -12.05
N LYS A 77 -18.59 2.30 -11.96
CA LYS A 77 -19.02 1.48 -10.82
C LYS A 77 -18.28 1.85 -9.55
N PHE A 78 -17.00 2.19 -9.68
CA PHE A 78 -16.19 2.69 -8.59
C PHE A 78 -16.76 4.01 -8.04
N ASP A 79 -17.04 4.98 -8.91
CA ASP A 79 -17.62 6.27 -8.51
C ASP A 79 -18.98 6.11 -7.82
N TYR A 80 -19.82 5.23 -8.36
CA TYR A 80 -21.12 4.89 -7.76
C TYR A 80 -20.96 4.31 -6.35
N LEU A 81 -20.09 3.30 -6.19
CA LEU A 81 -19.83 2.68 -4.90
C LEU A 81 -19.22 3.68 -3.91
N LEU A 82 -18.28 4.50 -4.38
CA LEU A 82 -17.64 5.54 -3.59
C LEU A 82 -18.69 6.52 -3.03
N GLY A 83 -19.65 6.95 -3.87
CA GLY A 83 -20.74 7.82 -3.43
C GLY A 83 -21.59 7.22 -2.29
N LEU A 84 -21.85 5.92 -2.34
CA LEU A 84 -22.62 5.21 -1.31
C LEU A 84 -21.87 5.10 0.02
N ILE A 85 -20.57 4.75 -0.03
CA ILE A 85 -19.80 4.46 1.19
C ILE A 85 -19.16 5.70 1.81
N THR A 86 -18.93 6.77 1.04
CA THR A 86 -18.32 8.03 1.51
C THR A 86 -18.91 8.51 2.83
N PRO A 87 -20.25 8.62 3.02
CA PRO A 87 -20.82 9.06 4.31
C PRO A 87 -20.50 8.14 5.49
N LEU A 88 -20.17 6.87 5.25
CA LEU A 88 -19.86 5.88 6.28
C LEU A 88 -18.37 5.86 6.67
N ILE A 89 -17.48 6.19 5.73
CA ILE A 89 -16.02 6.05 5.90
C ILE A 89 -15.26 7.37 5.98
N GLN A 90 -15.91 8.49 5.64
CA GLN A 90 -15.30 9.81 5.70
C GLN A 90 -14.82 10.11 7.13
N ARG A 91 -13.57 10.56 7.23
CA ARG A 91 -12.96 11.01 8.48
C ARG A 91 -12.62 12.49 8.40
N GLU A 92 -12.60 13.15 9.55
CA GLU A 92 -12.21 14.54 9.66
C GLU A 92 -10.68 14.69 9.67
N ASN A 93 -10.21 15.78 9.07
CA ASN A 93 -8.79 16.15 9.14
C ASN A 93 -8.44 16.55 10.58
N THR A 94 -7.22 16.21 11.00
CA THR A 94 -6.68 16.62 12.29
C THR A 94 -5.60 17.67 12.08
N ILE A 95 -5.31 18.49 13.11
CA ILE A 95 -4.24 19.51 13.07
C ILE A 95 -2.88 18.89 12.69
N MET A 96 -2.65 17.63 13.06
CA MET A 96 -1.37 16.95 12.83
C MET A 96 -1.30 16.24 11.48
N ARG A 97 -2.44 15.83 10.91
CA ARG A 97 -2.48 15.04 9.69
C ARG A 97 -3.82 15.10 8.98
N ASP A 98 -3.75 15.20 7.66
CA ASP A 98 -4.90 14.99 6.79
C ASP A 98 -5.40 13.55 6.87
N ALA A 99 -6.72 13.43 6.93
CA ALA A 99 -7.41 12.15 6.86
C ALA A 99 -7.12 11.47 5.51
N ILE A 100 -7.15 10.13 5.51
CA ILE A 100 -7.12 9.39 4.26
C ILE A 100 -8.46 9.63 3.56
N LYS A 101 -8.40 10.10 2.30
CA LYS A 101 -9.61 10.33 1.51
C LYS A 101 -10.38 9.01 1.30
N PRO A 102 -11.72 9.04 1.32
CA PRO A 102 -12.56 7.86 1.03
C PRO A 102 -12.19 7.15 -0.28
N GLU A 103 -11.84 7.92 -1.32
CA GLU A 103 -11.39 7.41 -2.62
C GLU A 103 -10.18 6.48 -2.47
N THR A 104 -9.09 6.99 -1.86
CA THR A 104 -7.90 6.19 -1.56
C THR A 104 -8.22 5.01 -0.64
N MET A 105 -9.18 5.18 0.29
CA MET A 105 -9.58 4.10 1.18
C MET A 105 -10.23 2.94 0.44
N LEU A 106 -11.12 3.25 -0.50
CA LEU A 106 -11.76 2.27 -1.34
C LEU A 106 -10.76 1.61 -2.30
N GLU A 107 -9.90 2.37 -2.96
CA GLU A 107 -8.88 1.84 -3.88
C GLU A 107 -7.93 0.85 -3.20
N VAL A 108 -7.41 1.19 -2.01
CA VAL A 108 -6.54 0.29 -1.23
C VAL A 108 -7.27 -1.01 -0.91
N THR A 109 -8.53 -0.91 -0.47
CA THR A 109 -9.32 -2.07 -0.07
C THR A 109 -9.67 -2.96 -1.26
N LEU A 110 -10.08 -2.37 -2.39
CA LEU A 110 -10.35 -3.11 -3.60
C LEU A 110 -9.09 -3.74 -4.19
N ASN A 111 -7.96 -3.04 -4.20
CA ASN A 111 -6.70 -3.62 -4.65
C ASN A 111 -6.29 -4.82 -3.77
N TYR A 112 -6.47 -4.69 -2.44
CA TYR A 112 -6.25 -5.78 -1.49
C TYR A 112 -7.13 -7.00 -1.82
N LEU A 113 -8.44 -6.81 -1.99
CA LEU A 113 -9.39 -7.88 -2.32
C LEU A 113 -9.14 -8.48 -3.71
N ALA A 114 -8.70 -7.68 -4.68
CA ALA A 114 -8.47 -8.08 -6.05
C ALA A 114 -7.21 -8.94 -6.25
N THR A 115 -6.16 -8.67 -5.47
CA THR A 115 -4.81 -9.22 -5.66
C THR A 115 -4.30 -10.07 -4.51
N GLY A 116 -4.85 -9.90 -3.30
CA GLY A 116 -4.33 -10.54 -2.08
C GLY A 116 -2.98 -9.98 -1.61
N ASN A 117 -2.59 -8.78 -2.06
CA ASN A 117 -1.33 -8.15 -1.69
C ASN A 117 -1.19 -7.99 -0.17
N ASN A 118 0.02 -8.20 0.36
CA ASN A 118 0.28 -7.95 1.76
C ASN A 118 0.25 -6.43 2.08
N TYR A 119 0.06 -6.08 3.36
CA TYR A 119 -0.02 -4.68 3.79
C TYR A 119 1.26 -3.89 3.58
N ARG A 120 2.43 -4.53 3.47
CA ARG A 120 3.69 -3.83 3.18
C ARG A 120 3.71 -3.33 1.74
N THR A 121 3.31 -4.16 0.78
CA THR A 121 3.22 -3.77 -0.64
C THR A 121 2.22 -2.63 -0.82
N LEU A 122 1.02 -2.75 -0.24
CA LEU A 122 0.02 -1.68 -0.28
C LEU A 122 0.52 -0.40 0.39
N SER A 123 1.27 -0.52 1.49
CA SER A 123 1.84 0.62 2.20
C SER A 123 2.80 1.42 1.33
N HIS A 124 3.66 0.73 0.58
CA HIS A 124 4.59 1.38 -0.34
C HIS A 124 3.86 2.01 -1.53
N LEU A 125 2.92 1.29 -2.13
CA LEU A 125 2.17 1.72 -3.31
C LEU A 125 1.30 2.95 -3.04
N PHE A 126 0.51 2.92 -1.96
CA PHE A 126 -0.45 3.98 -1.63
C PHE A 126 0.09 5.02 -0.65
N ARG A 127 1.31 4.83 -0.11
CA ARG A 127 1.88 5.70 0.94
C ARG A 127 0.95 5.86 2.15
N VAL A 128 0.39 4.73 2.57
CA VAL A 128 -0.43 4.60 3.78
C VAL A 128 0.29 3.67 4.75
N SER A 129 0.33 4.00 6.05
CA SER A 129 0.97 3.12 7.03
C SER A 129 0.23 1.78 7.15
N LYS A 130 0.96 0.68 7.35
CA LYS A 130 0.36 -0.66 7.53
C LYS A 130 -0.70 -0.69 8.63
N SER A 131 -0.49 0.02 9.73
CA SER A 131 -1.45 0.12 10.84
C SER A 131 -2.78 0.73 10.38
N ALA A 132 -2.72 1.83 9.61
CA ALA A 132 -3.91 2.43 9.02
C ALA A 132 -4.61 1.48 8.04
N ILE A 133 -3.86 0.77 7.18
CA ILE A 133 -4.38 -0.23 6.23
C ILE A 133 -5.14 -1.33 6.98
N SER A 134 -4.56 -1.87 8.04
CA SER A 134 -5.17 -2.92 8.86
C SER A 134 -6.48 -2.49 9.51
N ILE A 135 -6.63 -1.20 9.83
CA ILE A 135 -7.85 -0.65 10.44
C ILE A 135 -8.90 -0.33 9.38
N MET A 136 -8.49 0.29 8.27
CA MET A 136 -9.42 0.77 7.26
C MET A 136 -10.04 -0.34 6.41
N ILE A 137 -9.30 -1.42 6.11
CA ILE A 137 -9.82 -2.50 5.25
C ILE A 137 -11.11 -3.10 5.85
N PRO A 138 -11.15 -3.53 7.13
CA PRO A 138 -12.39 -4.02 7.73
C PRO A 138 -13.52 -2.99 7.73
N ILE A 139 -13.21 -1.72 8.00
CA ILE A 139 -14.20 -0.62 8.01
C ILE A 139 -14.83 -0.46 6.62
N VAL A 140 -14.00 -0.42 5.57
CA VAL A 140 -14.48 -0.25 4.20
C VAL A 140 -15.24 -1.51 3.75
N CYS A 141 -14.77 -2.71 4.08
CA CYS A 141 -15.50 -3.95 3.79
C CYS A 141 -16.89 -3.95 4.46
N GLN A 142 -17.00 -3.51 5.71
CA GLN A 142 -18.28 -3.40 6.41
C GLN A 142 -19.20 -2.38 5.72
N ALA A 143 -18.68 -1.19 5.39
CA ALA A 143 -19.46 -0.17 4.69
C ALA A 143 -19.95 -0.67 3.32
N VAL A 144 -19.10 -1.38 2.57
CA VAL A 144 -19.48 -1.99 1.29
C VAL A 144 -20.56 -3.05 1.49
N TYR A 145 -20.43 -3.90 2.51
CA TYR A 145 -21.45 -4.89 2.85
C TYR A 145 -22.79 -4.22 3.19
N ASP A 146 -22.79 -3.20 4.05
CA ASP A 146 -24.01 -2.51 4.48
C ASP A 146 -24.74 -1.84 3.30
N CYS A 147 -23.99 -1.26 2.35
CA CYS A 147 -24.55 -0.64 1.14
C CYS A 147 -25.03 -1.66 0.09
N LEU A 148 -24.43 -2.86 0.04
CA LEU A 148 -24.69 -3.86 -1.01
C LEU A 148 -25.39 -5.11 -0.52
N LYS A 149 -25.76 -5.21 0.77
CA LYS A 149 -26.36 -6.40 1.39
C LYS A 149 -27.54 -6.97 0.60
N ASP A 150 -28.35 -6.12 -0.02
CA ASP A 150 -29.53 -6.52 -0.79
C ASP A 150 -29.17 -7.20 -2.13
N PHE A 151 -27.93 -7.00 -2.60
CA PHE A 151 -27.39 -7.59 -3.83
C PHE A 151 -26.48 -8.80 -3.57
N VAL A 152 -26.02 -9.01 -2.34
CA VAL A 152 -25.13 -10.11 -1.98
C VAL A 152 -25.96 -11.37 -1.72
N LYS A 153 -25.97 -12.28 -2.69
CA LYS A 153 -26.46 -13.66 -2.49
C LYS A 153 -25.31 -14.52 -1.97
N VAL A 154 -25.37 -14.90 -0.70
CA VAL A 154 -24.53 -15.99 -0.19
C VAL A 154 -25.16 -17.28 -0.67
N CYS A 155 -24.45 -18.06 -1.50
CA CYS A 155 -24.91 -19.38 -1.87
C CYS A 155 -24.92 -20.25 -0.60
N GLU A 156 -26.09 -20.82 -0.27
CA GLU A 156 -26.26 -21.85 0.76
C GLU A 156 -25.48 -23.13 0.42
#